data_AF-A0A9E3ZC39-F1
#
_entry.id   AF-A0A9E3ZC39-F1
#
_cell.length_a   1.000
_cell.length_b   1.000
_cell.length_c   1.000
_cell.angle_alpha   90.00
_cell.angle_beta   90.00
_cell.angle_gamma   90.00
#
_symmetry.space_group_name_H-M   'P 1'
#
loop_
_entity.id
_entity.type
_entity.pdbx_description
1 polymer ?
#
loop_
_entity_poly.entity_id
_entity_poly.type
_entity_poly.pdbx_seq_one_letter_code
_entity_poly.pdbx_strand_id
1 'polypeptide(L)'
;AAGLAAKVPEIPDDCLADGGWTYDMLYANEPTAFVQWGLSHGAARALDGLGMLVEQAAESFRLWRGVMPDTAAVITSLRAG
;
A
#
# COMPACT_ATOMS: atom_id res chain seq x y z
N ALA A 1 -2.70 12.20 -13.33
CA ALA A 1 -2.09 11.28 -12.35
C ALA A 1 -2.92 11.34 -11.06
N ALA A 2 -3.78 10.35 -10.84
CA ALA A 2 -4.50 10.21 -9.58
C ALA A 2 -3.48 9.66 -8.54
N GLY A 3 -3.04 10.53 -7.63
CA GLY A 3 -2.17 10.12 -6.54
C GLY A 3 -1.41 11.26 -5.88
N LEU A 4 -0.86 12.18 -6.66
CA LEU A 4 -0.20 13.39 -6.14
C LEU A 4 -1.18 14.44 -5.59
N ALA A 5 -2.47 14.34 -5.96
CA ALA A 5 -3.51 15.29 -5.57
C ALA A 5 -4.41 14.78 -4.43
N ALA A 6 -4.05 13.68 -3.76
CA ALA A 6 -4.88 13.05 -2.71
C ALA A 6 -6.33 12.78 -3.15
N LYS A 7 -6.52 12.31 -4.40
CA LYS A 7 -7.84 11.97 -4.95
C LYS A 7 -7.91 10.49 -5.27
N VAL A 8 -9.06 9.91 -4.95
CA VAL A 8 -9.48 8.58 -5.41
C VAL A 8 -9.51 8.61 -6.95
N PRO A 9 -8.97 7.59 -7.64
CA PRO A 9 -9.17 7.44 -9.08
C PRO A 9 -10.67 7.44 -9.44
N GLU A 10 -11.02 7.88 -10.64
CA GLU A 10 -12.41 7.82 -11.12
C GLU A 10 -12.80 6.35 -11.39
N ILE A 11 -13.31 5.68 -10.36
CA ILE A 11 -13.80 4.31 -10.39
C ILE A 11 -15.25 4.27 -9.89
N PRO A 12 -16.07 3.31 -10.36
CA PRO A 12 -17.43 3.15 -9.85
C PRO A 12 -17.44 2.80 -8.35
N ASP A 13 -18.35 3.39 -7.58
CA ASP A 13 -18.46 3.12 -6.14
C ASP A 13 -18.88 1.66 -5.82
N ASP A 14 -19.52 0.98 -6.79
CA ASP A 14 -19.96 -0.41 -6.70
C ASP A 14 -18.96 -1.41 -7.29
N CYS A 15 -17.75 -0.97 -7.65
CA CYS A 15 -16.74 -1.87 -8.24
C CYS A 15 -16.06 -2.79 -7.21
N LEU A 16 -16.23 -2.53 -5.91
CA LEU A 16 -15.69 -3.35 -4.83
C LEU A 16 -16.66 -4.50 -4.51
N ALA A 17 -16.25 -5.73 -4.80
CA ALA A 17 -17.02 -6.92 -4.44
C ALA A 17 -17.03 -7.15 -2.91
N ASP A 18 -18.06 -7.85 -2.42
CA ASP A 18 -18.14 -8.29 -1.02
C ASP A 18 -16.89 -9.09 -0.62
N GLY A 19 -16.27 -8.69 0.49
CA GLY A 19 -15.01 -9.28 0.96
C GLY A 19 -13.77 -8.85 0.15
N GLY A 20 -13.93 -7.92 -0.79
CA GLY A 20 -12.86 -7.36 -1.61
C GLY A 20 -11.84 -6.56 -0.80
N TRP A 21 -10.64 -6.42 -1.37
CA TRP A 21 -9.53 -5.70 -0.77
C TRP A 21 -9.14 -4.52 -1.65
N THR A 22 -8.68 -3.44 -1.04
CA THR A 22 -8.05 -2.33 -1.74
C THR A 22 -6.57 -2.26 -1.38
N TYR A 23 -5.74 -1.94 -2.38
CA TYR A 23 -4.30 -1.78 -2.23
C TYR A 23 -3.86 -0.53 -2.99
N ASP A 24 -3.39 0.49 -2.27
CA ASP A 24 -2.82 1.69 -2.87
C ASP A 24 -1.31 1.52 -3.07
N MET A 25 -0.76 2.01 -4.18
CA MET A 25 0.70 2.07 -4.36
C MET A 25 1.32 3.24 -3.59
N LEU A 26 0.52 4.27 -3.27
CA LEU A 26 0.94 5.37 -2.43
C LEU A 26 1.01 4.93 -0.97
N TYR A 27 1.82 5.63 -0.20
CA TYR A 27 1.96 5.45 1.23
C TYR A 27 2.19 6.82 1.87
N ALA A 28 1.68 6.99 3.08
CA ALA A 28 1.81 8.21 3.87
C ALA A 28 1.66 7.87 5.35
N ASN A 29 1.96 8.83 6.23
CA ASN A 29 1.79 8.67 7.68
C ASN A 29 0.30 8.53 8.07
N GLU A 30 -0.58 9.10 7.26
CA GLU A 30 -2.03 8.96 7.39
C GLU A 30 -2.60 8.12 6.23
N PRO A 31 -3.75 7.45 6.41
CA PRO A 31 -4.40 6.70 5.34
C PRO A 31 -4.60 7.54 4.08
N THR A 32 -4.16 7.04 2.93
CA THR A 32 -4.33 7.72 1.64
C THR A 32 -5.81 7.83 1.27
N ALA A 33 -6.14 8.71 0.32
CA ALA A 33 -7.52 8.86 -0.15
C ALA A 33 -8.13 7.53 -0.63
N PHE A 34 -7.34 6.67 -1.28
CA PHE A 34 -7.84 5.37 -1.76
C PHE A 34 -7.99 4.34 -0.64
N VAL A 35 -7.11 4.36 0.37
CA VAL A 35 -7.28 3.55 1.58
C VAL A 35 -8.56 3.97 2.31
N GLN A 36 -8.80 5.26 2.47
CA GLN A 36 -10.02 5.79 3.09
C GLN A 36 -11.28 5.39 2.29
N TRP A 37 -11.23 5.50 0.95
CA TRP A 37 -12.31 5.05 0.08
C TRP A 37 -12.60 3.55 0.25
N GLY A 38 -11.57 2.69 0.30
CA GLY A 38 -11.77 1.27 0.52
C GLY A 38 -12.45 0.96 1.85
N LEU A 39 -12.04 1.64 2.92
CA LEU A 39 -12.67 1.51 4.23
C LEU A 39 -14.13 1.97 4.22
N SER A 40 -14.45 3.07 3.53
CA SER A 40 -15.83 3.58 3.46
C SER A 40 -16.75 2.72 2.60
N HIS A 41 -16.20 1.94 1.67
CA HIS A 41 -16.94 1.02 0.78
C HIS A 41 -16.96 -0.43 1.29
N GLY A 42 -16.49 -0.68 2.52
CA GLY A 42 -16.62 -2.00 3.15
C GLY A 42 -15.54 -3.00 2.76
N ALA A 43 -14.37 -2.54 2.30
CA ALA A 43 -13.25 -3.44 2.02
C ALA A 43 -12.87 -4.26 3.25
N ALA A 44 -12.68 -5.56 3.08
CA ALA A 44 -12.21 -6.44 4.16
C ALA A 44 -10.78 -6.06 4.61
N ARG A 45 -10.00 -5.51 3.69
CA ARG A 45 -8.69 -4.91 3.92
C ARG A 45 -8.49 -3.71 3.01
N ALA A 46 -7.92 -2.64 3.57
CA ALA A 46 -7.42 -1.50 2.82
C ALA A 46 -5.94 -1.30 3.20
N LEU A 47 -5.04 -1.47 2.23
CA LEU A 47 -3.60 -1.49 2.41
C LEU A 47 -2.95 -0.38 1.58
N ASP A 48 -1.81 0.12 2.04
CA ASP A 48 -1.00 1.10 1.32
C ASP A 48 0.29 0.48 0.74
N GLY A 49 1.07 1.31 0.06
CA GLY A 49 2.25 0.88 -0.68
C GLY A 49 3.51 0.69 0.15
N LEU A 50 3.50 0.88 1.47
CA LEU A 50 4.75 0.85 2.26
C LEU A 50 5.40 -0.53 2.24
N GLY A 51 4.60 -1.60 2.32
CA GLY A 51 5.10 -2.96 2.18
C GLY A 51 5.74 -3.18 0.82
N MET A 52 5.06 -2.74 -0.26
CA MET A 52 5.57 -2.80 -1.62
C MET A 52 6.91 -2.05 -1.76
N LEU A 53 7.06 -0.87 -1.15
CA LEU A 53 8.30 -0.10 -1.16
C LEU A 53 9.48 -0.90 -0.57
N VAL A 54 9.26 -1.58 0.56
CA VAL A 54 10.33 -2.33 1.22
C VAL A 54 10.63 -3.64 0.50
N GLU A 55 9.60 -4.38 0.09
CA GLU A 55 9.78 -5.69 -0.56
C GLU A 55 10.45 -5.58 -1.93
N GLN A 56 10.15 -4.54 -2.73
CA GLN A 56 10.88 -4.32 -3.99
C GLN A 56 12.36 -3.96 -3.76
N ALA A 57 12.66 -3.26 -2.66
CA ALA A 57 14.04 -2.93 -2.29
C ALA A 57 14.78 -4.20 -1.81
N ALA A 58 14.10 -5.08 -1.08
CA ALA A 58 14.62 -6.38 -0.67
C ALA A 58 14.95 -7.27 -1.88
N GLU A 59 14.09 -7.28 -2.89
CA GLU A 59 14.34 -8.03 -4.13
C GLU A 59 15.54 -7.46 -4.89
N SER A 60 15.66 -6.13 -4.99
CA SER A 60 16.85 -5.48 -5.57
C SER A 60 18.12 -5.79 -4.77
N PHE A 61 18.04 -5.76 -3.45
CA PHE A 61 19.14 -6.14 -2.57
C PHE A 61 19.57 -7.59 -2.79
N ARG A 62 18.60 -8.52 -2.93
CA ARG A 62 18.88 -9.92 -3.24
C ARG A 62 19.60 -10.08 -4.58
N LEU A 63 19.20 -9.34 -5.61
CA LEU A 63 19.89 -9.34 -6.91
C LEU A 63 21.35 -8.87 -6.78
N TRP A 64 21.61 -7.85 -5.97
CA TRP A 64 22.97 -7.29 -5.81
C TRP A 64 23.86 -8.08 -4.85
N ARG A 65 23.28 -8.70 -3.83
CA ARG A 65 24.01 -9.26 -2.68
C ARG A 65 23.85 -10.77 -2.52
N GLY A 66 22.96 -11.40 -3.29
CA GLY A 66 22.69 -12.84 -3.24
C GLY A 66 21.96 -13.31 -1.99
N VAL A 67 21.43 -12.40 -1.15
CA VAL A 67 20.77 -12.70 0.12
C VAL A 67 19.43 -11.97 0.17
N MET A 68 18.36 -12.67 0.55
CA MET A 68 17.06 -12.05 0.84
C MET A 68 17.07 -11.48 2.26
N PRO A 69 16.97 -10.16 2.45
CA PRO A 69 16.94 -9.56 3.78
C PRO A 69 15.58 -9.77 4.46
N ASP A 70 15.55 -9.72 5.80
CA ASP A 70 14.30 -9.63 6.57
C ASP A 70 13.75 -8.20 6.48
N THR A 71 12.50 -8.08 6.04
CA THR A 71 11.81 -6.81 5.78
C THR A 71 10.89 -6.39 6.92
N ALA A 72 10.50 -7.31 7.80
CA ALA A 72 9.47 -7.05 8.81
C ALA A 72 9.89 -5.94 9.79
N ALA A 73 11.14 -5.96 10.24
CA ALA A 73 11.69 -4.94 11.12
C ALA A 73 11.77 -3.56 10.44
N VAL A 74 12.11 -3.53 9.15
CA VAL A 74 12.22 -2.29 8.36
C VAL A 74 10.83 -1.67 8.16
N ILE A 75 9.85 -2.47 7.74
CA ILE A 75 8.46 -2.03 7.59
C ILE A 75 7.94 -1.48 8.92
N THR A 76 8.17 -2.19 10.03
CA THR A 76 7.76 -1.76 11.37
C THR A 76 8.41 -0.42 11.76
N SER A 77 9.70 -0.26 11.51
CA SER A 77 10.43 0.97 11.81
C SER A 77 9.91 2.16 10.99
N LEU A 78 9.59 1.96 9.71
CA LEU A 78 9.08 3.01 8.83
C LEU A 78 7.63 3.38 9.15
N ARG A 79 6.83 2.44 9.67
CA ARG A 79 5.47 2.71 10.17
C ARG A 79 5.45 3.56 11.44
N ALA A 80 6.51 3.51 12.23
CA ALA A 80 6.57 4.16 13.53
C ALA A 80 7.09 5.61 13.47
N GLY A 81 7.62 6.05 12.32
CA GLY A 81 8.14 7.41 12.09
C GLY A 81 7.17 8.26 11.29
#